data_AF-A0A0C2FD21-F1
#
_entry.id   AF-A0A0C2FD21-F1
#
_cell.length_a   1.000
_cell.length_b   1.000
_cell.length_c   1.000
_cell.angle_alpha   90.00
_cell.angle_beta   90.00
_cell.angle_gamma   90.00
#
_symmetry.space_group_name_H-M   'P 1'
#
loop_
_entity.id
_entity.type
_entity.pdbx_description
1 polymer ?
#
loop_
_entity_poly.entity_id
_entity_poly.type
_entity_poly.pdbx_seq_one_letter_code
_entity_poly.pdbx_strand_id
1 'polypeptide(L)'
;TSSWLCFAGPYYCGVGANKVFGREIVNAHYRACLYAGLHIFGINAEVTPGQWEFQLGTCRGIAMGDELWMARYLLHRIAEQFGVSVTFHPRPQ
;
A
#
# COMPACT_ATOMS: atom_id res chain seq x y z
N THR A 1 30.70 -16.74 -0.73
CA THR A 1 29.41 -17.22 -1.28
C THR A 1 28.32 -16.87 -0.28
N SER A 2 27.28 -16.16 -0.76
CA SER A 2 26.05 -15.72 -0.09
C SER A 2 26.20 -15.04 1.29
N SER A 3 26.50 -13.74 1.30
CA SER A 3 26.05 -12.87 2.39
C SER A 3 24.58 -12.54 2.16
N TRP A 4 23.72 -13.06 3.03
CA TRP A 4 22.33 -12.63 3.20
C TRP A 4 22.27 -11.23 3.81
N LEU A 5 22.92 -10.24 3.18
CA LEU A 5 22.81 -8.85 3.60
C LEU A 5 21.48 -8.30 3.11
N CYS A 6 20.54 -8.17 4.03
CA CYS A 6 19.36 -7.33 3.92
C CYS A 6 19.82 -5.87 3.70
N PHE A 7 20.06 -5.48 2.46
CA PHE A 7 20.23 -4.08 2.12
C PHE A 7 18.84 -3.45 2.15
N ALA A 8 18.47 -2.88 3.30
CA ALA A 8 17.42 -1.86 3.36
C ALA A 8 17.86 -0.72 2.42
N GLY A 9 17.34 -0.76 1.19
CA GLY A 9 17.71 0.15 0.11
C GLY A 9 17.11 1.56 0.29
N PRO A 10 17.39 2.50 -0.63
CA PRO A 10 16.89 3.88 -0.59
C PRO A 10 15.37 4.02 -0.86
N TYR A 11 14.62 2.93 -0.78
CA TYR A 11 13.22 2.79 -1.20
C TYR A 11 12.25 3.05 -0.05
N TYR A 12 12.60 2.64 1.17
CA TYR A 12 11.79 2.88 2.36
C TYR A 12 11.63 4.39 2.60
N CYS A 13 10.38 4.86 2.58
CA CYS A 13 10.04 6.29 2.65
C CYS A 13 10.83 7.17 1.68
N GLY A 14 11.27 6.62 0.53
CA GLY A 14 12.03 7.35 -0.47
C GLY A 14 11.22 8.49 -1.09
N VAL A 15 11.90 9.46 -1.69
CA VAL A 15 11.30 10.50 -2.54
C VAL A 15 12.10 10.58 -3.84
N GLY A 16 11.42 10.55 -4.99
CA GLY A 16 12.02 10.69 -6.31
C GLY A 16 11.60 9.59 -7.28
N ALA A 17 11.53 9.93 -8.58
CA ALA A 17 11.08 9.04 -9.65
C ALA A 17 11.92 7.76 -9.76
N ASN A 18 13.19 7.80 -9.35
CA ASN A 18 14.10 6.66 -9.40
C ASN A 18 13.99 5.72 -8.18
N LYS A 19 13.15 6.06 -7.19
CA LYS A 19 13.06 5.35 -5.90
C LYS A 19 11.64 4.96 -5.54
N VAL A 20 10.63 5.67 -6.05
CA VAL A 20 9.23 5.45 -5.66
C VAL A 20 8.38 5.23 -6.90
N PHE A 21 7.87 4.01 -7.04
CA PHE A 21 6.98 3.61 -8.12
C PHE A 21 5.55 3.51 -7.61
N GLY A 22 4.57 3.99 -8.38
CA GLY A 22 3.14 3.83 -8.04
C GLY A 22 2.61 4.77 -6.95
N ARG A 23 3.31 5.85 -6.61
CA ARG A 23 2.85 6.82 -5.59
C ARG A 23 1.50 7.43 -5.91
N GLU A 24 1.18 7.61 -7.19
CA GLU A 24 -0.12 8.15 -7.63
C GLU A 24 -1.27 7.23 -7.24
N ILE A 25 -1.09 5.91 -7.38
CA ILE A 25 -2.06 4.89 -7.00
C ILE A 25 -2.30 4.94 -5.49
N VAL A 26 -1.23 4.98 -4.69
CA VAL A 26 -1.34 4.97 -3.22
C VAL A 26 -1.93 6.28 -2.68
N ASN A 27 -1.57 7.42 -3.26
CA ASN A 27 -2.18 8.70 -2.90
C ASN A 27 -3.67 8.76 -3.28
N ALA A 28 -4.04 8.22 -4.44
CA ALA A 28 -5.44 8.12 -4.87
C ALA A 28 -6.22 7.20 -3.92
N HIS A 29 -5.64 6.06 -3.57
CA HIS A 29 -6.21 5.12 -2.60
C HIS A 29 -6.42 5.77 -1.23
N TYR A 30 -5.42 6.48 -0.71
CA TYR A 30 -5.53 7.20 0.56
C TYR A 30 -6.66 8.22 0.56
N ARG A 31 -6.79 9.02 -0.51
CA ARG A 31 -7.88 10.00 -0.65
C ARG A 31 -9.25 9.33 -0.80
N ALA A 32 -9.33 8.22 -1.54
CA ALA A 32 -10.57 7.47 -1.72
C ALA A 32 -11.05 6.85 -0.40
N CYS A 33 -10.14 6.30 0.41
CA CYS A 33 -10.46 5.77 1.73
C CYS A 33 -10.97 6.85 2.67
N LEU A 34 -10.33 8.04 2.69
CA LEU A 34 -10.81 9.18 3.46
C LEU A 34 -12.19 9.66 3.00
N TYR A 35 -12.44 9.73 1.69
CA TYR A 35 -13.75 10.12 1.15
C TYR A 35 -14.84 9.10 1.46
N ALA A 36 -14.51 7.80 1.47
CA ALA A 36 -15.41 6.73 1.85
C ALA A 36 -15.68 6.66 3.37
N GLY A 37 -15.01 7.48 4.18
CA GLY A 37 -15.16 7.50 5.64
C GLY A 37 -14.46 6.34 6.35
N LEU A 38 -13.48 5.69 5.70
CA LEU A 38 -12.66 4.66 6.32
C LEU A 38 -11.65 5.28 7.28
N HIS A 39 -11.37 4.61 8.39
CA HIS A 39 -10.43 5.06 9.41
C HIS A 39 -8.98 4.74 9.00
N ILE A 40 -8.51 5.36 7.90
CA ILE A 40 -7.13 5.24 7.44
C ILE A 40 -6.21 6.18 8.24
N PHE A 41 -5.12 5.64 8.79
CA PHE A 41 -4.16 6.36 9.63
C PHE A 41 -2.91 6.78 8.87
N GLY A 42 -2.49 5.98 7.89
CA GLY A 42 -1.22 6.22 7.22
C GLY A 42 -1.01 5.36 5.98
N ILE A 43 0.00 5.76 5.22
CA ILE A 43 0.57 5.03 4.09
C ILE A 43 2.09 5.18 4.11
N ASN A 44 2.83 4.14 3.77
CA ASN A 44 4.29 4.18 3.65
C ASN A 44 4.79 3.31 2.49
N ALA A 45 5.89 3.73 1.89
CA ALA A 45 6.62 2.92 0.92
C ALA A 45 7.49 1.91 1.67
N GLU A 46 7.44 0.66 1.25
CA GLU A 46 8.17 -0.43 1.89
C GLU A 46 9.59 -0.60 1.31
N VAL A 47 10.33 -1.56 1.87
CA VAL A 47 11.75 -1.79 1.52
C VAL A 47 11.94 -2.26 0.07
N THR A 48 10.95 -2.97 -0.49
CA THR A 48 10.97 -3.46 -1.87
C THR A 48 10.41 -2.39 -2.83
N PRO A 49 11.08 -2.09 -3.97
CA PRO A 49 10.56 -1.14 -4.95
C PRO A 49 9.17 -1.57 -5.45
N GLY A 50 8.19 -0.67 -5.34
CA GLY A 50 6.79 -0.94 -5.72
C GLY A 50 5.94 -1.59 -4.63
N GLN A 51 6.52 -1.96 -3.49
CA GLN A 51 5.79 -2.41 -2.31
C GLN A 51 5.34 -1.22 -1.46
N TRP A 52 4.11 -1.28 -0.98
CA TRP A 52 3.48 -0.24 -0.17
C TRP A 52 2.67 -0.83 0.95
N GLU A 53 2.55 -0.08 2.03
CA GLU A 53 1.73 -0.42 3.19
C GLU A 53 0.71 0.72 3.46
N PHE A 54 -0.48 0.33 3.94
CA PHE A 54 -1.50 1.24 4.43
C PHE A 54 -2.00 0.72 5.79
N GLN A 55 -2.25 1.64 6.73
CA GLN A 55 -2.74 1.31 8.06
C GLN A 55 -4.19 1.80 8.24
N LEU A 56 -5.08 0.88 8.58
CA LEU A 56 -6.40 1.19 9.13
C LEU A 56 -6.34 1.11 10.65
N GLY A 57 -7.04 2.01 11.35
CA GLY A 57 -6.97 2.06 12.81
C GLY A 57 -8.29 2.36 13.50
N THR A 58 -8.27 2.13 14.82
CA THR A 58 -9.37 2.32 15.78
C THR A 58 -10.76 1.89 15.29
N CYS A 59 -10.87 0.73 14.65
CA CYS A 59 -12.15 0.10 14.36
C CYS A 59 -12.51 -0.88 15.49
N ARG A 60 -13.75 -0.84 15.99
CA ARG A 60 -14.19 -1.71 17.09
C ARG A 60 -14.82 -3.00 16.56
N GLY A 61 -14.24 -4.15 16.91
CA GLY A 61 -14.82 -5.47 16.64
C GLY A 61 -14.92 -5.77 15.14
N ILE A 62 -16.13 -6.12 14.68
CA ILE A 62 -16.39 -6.57 13.30
C ILE A 62 -16.08 -5.50 12.24
N ALA A 63 -16.22 -4.21 12.59
CA ALA A 63 -15.98 -3.10 11.69
C ALA A 63 -14.56 -3.07 11.12
N MET A 64 -13.56 -3.61 11.86
CA MET A 64 -12.19 -3.70 11.37
C MET A 64 -12.08 -4.58 10.11
N GLY A 65 -12.85 -5.67 10.06
CA GLY A 65 -12.88 -6.56 8.91
C GLY A 65 -13.57 -5.92 7.71
N ASP A 66 -14.69 -5.24 7.95
CA ASP A 66 -15.48 -4.56 6.91
C ASP A 66 -14.66 -3.44 6.26
N GLU A 67 -14.00 -2.59 7.07
CA GLU A 67 -13.16 -1.51 6.57
C GLU A 67 -11.93 -2.04 5.82
N LEU A 68 -11.30 -3.12 6.30
CA LEU A 68 -10.16 -3.74 5.61
C LEU A 68 -10.56 -4.29 4.24
N TRP A 69 -11.70 -4.96 4.14
CA TRP A 69 -12.19 -5.46 2.86
C TRP A 69 -12.56 -4.32 1.90
N MET A 70 -13.21 -3.27 2.40
CA MET A 70 -13.52 -2.08 1.60
C MET A 70 -12.25 -1.36 1.11
N ALA A 71 -11.24 -1.20 1.96
CA ALA A 71 -9.97 -0.63 1.57
C ALA A 71 -9.29 -1.47 0.46
N ARG A 72 -9.25 -2.81 0.61
CA ARG A 72 -8.70 -3.70 -0.43
C ARG A 72 -9.46 -3.59 -1.74
N TYR A 73 -10.80 -3.52 -1.69
CA TYR A 73 -11.62 -3.33 -2.88
C TYR A 73 -11.28 -2.01 -3.59
N LEU A 74 -11.21 -0.89 -2.86
CA LEU A 74 -10.84 0.40 -3.42
C LEU A 74 -9.44 0.38 -4.04
N LEU A 75 -8.48 -0.30 -3.40
CA LEU A 75 -7.13 -0.44 -3.93
C LEU A 75 -7.12 -1.15 -5.29
N HIS A 76 -7.85 -2.26 -5.42
CA HIS A 76 -7.99 -2.96 -6.71
C HIS A 76 -8.68 -2.10 -7.77
N ARG A 77 -9.77 -1.42 -7.43
CA ARG A 77 -10.51 -0.57 -8.37
C ARG A 77 -9.68 0.61 -8.88
N ILE A 78 -8.88 1.21 -8.01
CA ILE A 78 -7.97 2.29 -8.40
C ILE A 78 -6.84 1.72 -9.25
N ALA A 79 -6.22 0.62 -8.83
CA ALA A 79 -5.16 -0.01 -9.61
C ALA A 79 -5.61 -0.41 -11.04
N GLU A 80 -6.85 -0.89 -11.20
CA GLU A 80 -7.47 -1.15 -12.50
C GLU A 80 -7.54 0.10 -13.39
N GLN A 81 -7.86 1.27 -12.83
CA GLN A 81 -7.88 2.54 -13.59
C GLN A 81 -6.50 2.96 -14.09
N PHE A 82 -5.44 2.61 -13.33
CA PHE A 82 -4.05 2.86 -13.72
C PHE A 82 -3.46 1.72 -14.56
N GLY A 83 -4.21 0.65 -14.83
CA GLY A 83 -3.74 -0.51 -15.60
C GLY A 83 -2.70 -1.36 -14.87
N VAL A 84 -2.68 -1.34 -13.54
CA VAL A 84 -1.73 -2.08 -12.70
C VAL A 84 -2.44 -3.17 -11.90
N SER A 85 -1.81 -4.33 -11.75
CA SER A 85 -2.32 -5.41 -10.88
C SER A 85 -1.74 -5.32 -9.47
N VAL A 86 -2.59 -5.50 -8.46
CA VAL A 86 -2.18 -5.56 -7.04
C VAL A 86 -2.16 -7.01 -6.57
N THR A 87 -1.13 -7.39 -5.82
CA THR A 87 -1.00 -8.72 -5.21
C THR A 87 -0.78 -8.60 -3.70
N PHE A 88 -1.48 -9.44 -2.94
CA PHE A 88 -1.28 -9.59 -1.49
C PHE A 88 -0.50 -10.86 -1.13
N HIS A 89 0.12 -11.51 -2.11
CA HIS A 89 0.90 -12.72 -1.87
C HIS A 89 2.16 -12.37 -1.03
N PRO A 90 2.46 -13.09 0.06
CA PRO A 90 3.55 -12.75 0.98
C PRO A 90 4.96 -12.85 0.36
N ARG A 91 5.09 -13.53 -0.79
CA ARG A 91 6.32 -13.58 -1.58
C ARG A 91 6.01 -13.43 -3.07
N PRO A 92 5.78 -12.21 -3.57
CA PRO A 92 5.63 -12.00 -5.00
C PRO A 92 6.93 -12.44 -5.70
N GLN A 93 6.79 -13.19 -6.79
CA GLN A 93 7.90 -13.60 -7.65
C GLN A 93 8.29 -12.46 -8.59
#